data_AF-A0A7Y0UW36-F1
#
_entry.id   AF-A0A7Y0UW36-F1
#
_cell.length_a   1.000
_cell.length_b   1.000
_cell.length_c   1.000
_cell.angle_alpha   90.00
_cell.angle_beta   90.00
_cell.angle_gamma   90.00
#
_symmetry.space_group_name_H-M   'P 1'
#
loop_
_entity.id
_entity.type
_entity.pdbx_description
1 polymer ?
#
loop_
_entity_poly.entity_id
_entity_poly.type
_entity_poly.pdbx_seq_one_letter_code
_entity_poly.pdbx_strand_id
1 'polypeptide(L)'
;MNDSRTGRKGLFVEMVGRNEESNVLTNVGRILYNYRADLTDFPRSRKGFIERVEQLNLLPKGWISEKSLANLENGKNLPSIETLCQLAIALQIDKVTLFKDISKALGYS
;
A
#
# COMPACT_ATOMS: atom_id res chain seq x y z
N MET A 1 -33.83 -35.26 12.01
CA MET A 1 -33.79 -34.15 11.03
C MET A 1 -32.54 -33.35 11.33
N ASN A 2 -31.53 -33.45 10.47
CA ASN A 2 -30.24 -32.78 10.67
C ASN A 2 -30.33 -31.37 10.07
N ASP A 3 -30.15 -30.33 10.90
CA ASP A 3 -30.21 -28.93 10.46
C ASP A 3 -28.90 -28.55 9.73
N SER A 4 -29.02 -28.32 8.42
CA SER A 4 -27.91 -27.98 7.52
C SER A 4 -27.65 -26.47 7.38
N ARG A 5 -28.17 -25.59 8.27
CA ARG A 5 -28.10 -24.13 8.08
C ARG A 5 -26.84 -23.43 8.60
N THR A 6 -25.88 -24.15 9.17
CA THR A 6 -24.73 -23.52 9.85
C THR A 6 -23.57 -23.13 8.92
N GLY A 7 -23.50 -23.66 7.68
CA GLY A 7 -22.36 -23.43 6.77
C GLY A 7 -22.39 -22.15 5.93
N ARG A 8 -23.57 -21.63 5.55
CA ARG A 8 -23.67 -20.46 4.65
C ARG A 8 -23.51 -19.11 5.34
N LYS A 9 -23.86 -19.00 6.62
CA LYS A 9 -23.69 -17.75 7.40
C LYS A 9 -22.22 -17.42 7.63
N GLY A 10 -21.37 -18.41 7.90
CA GLY A 10 -19.92 -18.21 8.09
C GLY A 10 -19.24 -17.70 6.82
N LEU A 11 -19.48 -18.35 5.67
CA LEU A 11 -18.88 -17.98 4.39
C LEU A 11 -19.22 -16.53 3.97
N PHE A 12 -20.47 -16.10 4.20
CA PHE A 12 -20.91 -14.75 3.85
C PHE A 12 -20.24 -13.68 4.73
N VAL A 13 -20.17 -13.91 6.05
CA VAL A 13 -19.49 -13.00 6.99
C VAL A 13 -17.99 -12.89 6.66
N GLU A 14 -17.34 -14.02 6.35
CA GLU A 14 -15.93 -14.02 5.92
C GLU A 14 -15.71 -13.32 4.57
N MET A 15 -16.63 -13.46 3.60
CA MET A 15 -16.55 -12.74 2.32
C MET A 15 -16.73 -11.22 2.50
N VAL A 16 -17.67 -10.81 3.35
CA VAL A 16 -17.90 -9.38 3.65
C VAL A 16 -16.67 -8.79 4.34
N GLY A 17 -16.12 -9.46 5.36
CA GLY A 17 -14.90 -9.00 6.04
C GLY A 17 -13.69 -8.89 5.10
N ARG A 18 -13.49 -9.88 4.21
CA ARG A 18 -12.43 -9.82 3.18
C ARG A 18 -12.64 -8.67 2.19
N ASN A 19 -13.87 -8.34 1.82
CA ASN A 19 -14.17 -7.23 0.93
C ASN A 19 -13.90 -5.87 1.59
N GLU A 20 -14.20 -5.73 2.88
CA GLU A 20 -13.91 -4.52 3.65
C GLU A 20 -12.40 -4.31 3.85
N GLU A 21 -11.67 -5.36 4.24
CA GLU A 21 -10.21 -5.32 4.35
C GLU A 21 -9.53 -5.01 3.00
N SER A 22 -10.01 -5.63 1.92
CA SER A 22 -9.57 -5.35 0.56
C SER A 22 -9.80 -3.89 0.16
N ASN A 23 -10.94 -3.29 0.54
CA ASN A 23 -11.20 -1.87 0.30
C ASN A 23 -10.26 -0.96 1.07
N VAL A 24 -9.96 -1.28 2.34
CA VAL A 24 -9.02 -0.52 3.17
C VAL A 24 -7.60 -0.57 2.58
N LEU A 25 -7.10 -1.77 2.26
CA LEU A 25 -5.78 -1.92 1.66
C LEU A 25 -5.69 -1.27 0.27
N THR A 26 -6.78 -1.32 -0.51
CA THR A 26 -6.87 -0.60 -1.79
C THR A 26 -6.76 0.91 -1.61
N ASN A 27 -7.36 1.48 -0.56
CA ASN A 27 -7.25 2.91 -0.25
C ASN A 27 -5.82 3.28 0.15
N VAL A 28 -5.18 2.47 0.99
CA VAL A 28 -3.75 2.61 1.34
C VAL A 28 -2.88 2.58 0.08
N GLY A 29 -3.09 1.59 -0.79
CA GLY A 29 -2.36 1.47 -2.04
C GLY A 29 -2.54 2.67 -2.97
N ARG A 30 -3.77 3.21 -3.05
CA ARG A 30 -4.09 4.40 -3.84
C ARG A 30 -3.35 5.64 -3.33
N ILE A 31 -3.22 5.82 -2.02
CA ILE A 31 -2.44 6.93 -1.43
C ILE A 31 -0.99 6.85 -1.91
N LEU A 32 -0.35 5.68 -1.79
CA LEU A 32 1.03 5.47 -2.23
C LEU A 32 1.21 5.71 -3.73
N TYR A 33 0.27 5.21 -4.54
CA TYR A 33 0.26 5.42 -5.98
C TYR A 33 0.14 6.92 -6.34
N ASN A 34 -0.77 7.65 -5.69
CA ASN A 34 -0.98 9.07 -5.97
C ASN A 34 0.26 9.88 -5.64
N TYR A 35 0.87 9.68 -4.47
CA TYR A 35 2.12 10.35 -4.13
C TYR A 35 3.22 10.10 -5.16
N ARG A 36 3.33 8.87 -5.68
CA ARG A 36 4.30 8.57 -6.74
C ARG A 36 3.93 9.23 -8.06
N ALA A 37 2.64 9.27 -8.41
CA ALA A 37 2.16 9.86 -9.65
C ALA A 37 2.31 11.40 -9.67
N ASP A 38 2.28 12.04 -8.50
CA ASP A 38 2.44 13.48 -8.33
C ASP A 38 3.91 13.94 -8.44
N LEU A 39 4.88 13.01 -8.35
CA LEU A 39 6.29 13.30 -8.62
C LEU A 39 6.54 13.49 -10.13
N THR A 40 6.36 14.72 -10.61
CA THR A 40 6.48 15.04 -12.04
C THR A 40 7.90 14.90 -12.62
N ASP A 41 8.92 14.89 -11.78
CA ASP A 41 10.33 14.73 -12.12
C ASP A 41 10.81 13.26 -12.05
N PHE A 42 9.92 12.32 -11.71
CA PHE A 42 10.20 10.88 -11.67
C PHE A 42 9.51 10.15 -12.83
N PRO A 43 10.09 9.04 -13.33
CA PRO A 43 9.40 8.19 -14.30
C PRO A 43 8.09 7.63 -13.74
N ARG A 44 7.05 7.58 -14.57
CA ARG A 44 5.72 7.06 -14.17
C ARG A 44 5.67 5.55 -13.94
N SER A 45 6.61 4.79 -14.49
CA SER A 45 6.68 3.34 -14.26
C SER A 45 7.26 3.06 -12.87
N ARG A 46 6.82 1.96 -12.24
CA ARG A 46 7.33 1.54 -10.92
C ARG A 46 8.83 1.28 -10.98
N LYS A 47 9.28 0.53 -11.98
CA LYS A 47 10.71 0.30 -12.22
C LYS A 47 11.50 1.61 -12.37
N GLY A 48 11.04 2.53 -13.20
CA GLY A 48 11.74 3.80 -13.42
C GLY A 48 11.75 4.68 -12.17
N PHE A 49 10.68 4.68 -11.37
CA PHE A 49 10.67 5.32 -10.06
C PHE A 49 11.74 4.74 -9.13
N ILE A 50 11.80 3.40 -8.99
CA ILE A 50 12.79 2.71 -8.15
C ILE A 50 14.21 3.06 -8.59
N GLU A 51 14.50 2.95 -9.89
CA GLU A 51 15.81 3.28 -10.46
C GLU A 51 16.17 4.76 -10.24
N ARG A 52 15.20 5.67 -10.32
CA ARG A 52 15.43 7.10 -10.08
C ARG A 52 15.79 7.40 -8.62
N VAL A 53 15.12 6.75 -7.67
CA VAL A 53 15.44 6.84 -6.23
C VAL A 53 16.88 6.37 -5.96
N GLU A 54 17.29 5.26 -6.59
CA GLU A 54 18.65 4.72 -6.48
C GLU A 54 19.69 5.66 -7.11
N GLN A 55 19.41 6.21 -8.29
CA GLN A 55 20.29 7.17 -8.99
C GLN A 55 20.51 8.47 -8.22
N LEU A 56 19.51 8.88 -7.43
CA LEU A 56 19.59 10.06 -6.56
C LEU A 56 20.23 9.76 -5.20
N ASN A 57 20.68 8.53 -4.95
CA ASN A 57 21.25 8.08 -3.68
C ASN A 57 20.31 8.30 -2.47
N LEU A 58 19.00 8.36 -2.70
CA LEU A 58 18.02 8.51 -1.62
C LEU A 58 17.90 7.21 -0.80
N LEU A 59 18.00 6.07 -1.48
CA LEU A 59 17.96 4.73 -0.88
C LEU A 59 18.95 3.80 -1.60
N PRO A 60 19.44 2.75 -0.92
CA PRO A 60 20.38 1.80 -1.51
C PRO A 60 19.72 0.99 -2.65
N LYS A 61 20.56 0.46 -3.54
CA LYS A 61 20.08 -0.43 -4.61
C LYS A 61 19.32 -1.63 -4.03
N GLY A 62 18.16 -1.92 -4.60
CA GLY A 62 17.30 -3.03 -4.16
C GLY A 62 16.50 -2.72 -2.89
N TRP A 63 16.35 -1.45 -2.51
CA TRP A 63 15.53 -1.04 -1.37
C TRP A 63 14.07 -1.52 -1.45
N ILE A 64 13.54 -1.69 -2.67
CA ILE A 64 12.26 -2.37 -2.91
C ILE A 64 12.28 -3.05 -4.29
N SER A 65 11.56 -4.17 -4.42
CA SER A 65 11.32 -4.77 -5.73
C SER A 65 10.11 -4.13 -6.44
N GLU A 66 10.10 -4.14 -7.77
CA GLU A 66 8.95 -3.67 -8.55
C GLU A 66 7.66 -4.44 -8.19
N LYS A 67 7.77 -5.75 -7.94
CA LYS A 67 6.66 -6.59 -7.49
C LYS A 67 6.13 -6.18 -6.12
N SER A 68 7.03 -5.89 -5.17
CA SER A 68 6.64 -5.42 -3.84
C SER A 68 5.91 -4.08 -3.92
N LEU A 69 6.46 -3.11 -4.65
CA LEU A 69 5.81 -1.82 -4.87
C LEU A 69 4.43 -1.98 -5.55
N ALA A 70 4.34 -2.86 -6.54
CA ALA A 70 3.07 -3.16 -7.19
C ALA A 70 2.05 -3.81 -6.24
N ASN A 71 2.48 -4.70 -5.35
CA ASN A 71 1.58 -5.30 -4.36
C ASN A 71 1.06 -4.26 -3.36
N LEU A 72 1.92 -3.33 -2.93
CA LEU A 72 1.52 -2.24 -2.03
C LEU A 72 0.51 -1.31 -2.71
N GLU A 73 0.83 -0.80 -3.89
CA GLU A 73 -0.04 0.16 -4.60
C GLU A 73 -1.38 -0.44 -5.05
N ASN A 74 -1.42 -1.76 -5.29
CA ASN A 74 -2.66 -2.46 -5.63
C ASN A 74 -3.41 -2.99 -4.39
N GLY A 75 -2.99 -2.61 -3.18
CA GLY A 75 -3.68 -3.01 -1.94
C GLY A 75 -3.61 -4.50 -1.62
N LYS A 76 -2.62 -5.23 -2.13
CA LYS A 76 -2.43 -6.65 -1.81
C LYS A 76 -1.75 -6.84 -0.45
N ASN A 77 -0.89 -5.89 -0.08
CA ASN A 77 -0.10 -5.92 1.14
C ASN A 77 -0.18 -4.57 1.86
N LEU A 78 -0.21 -4.59 3.20
CA LEU A 78 0.04 -3.42 4.02
C LEU A 78 1.56 -3.18 4.12
N PRO A 79 2.07 -1.94 3.97
CA PRO A 79 3.48 -1.67 4.20
C PRO A 79 3.85 -1.81 5.68
N SER A 80 5.02 -2.36 5.97
CA SER A 80 5.59 -2.31 7.33
C SER A 80 6.00 -0.86 7.69
N ILE A 81 6.27 -0.60 8.97
CA ILE A 81 6.78 0.70 9.41
C ILE A 81 8.11 1.04 8.71
N GLU A 82 9.00 0.06 8.55
CA GLU A 82 10.26 0.23 7.83
C GLU A 82 10.02 0.61 6.36
N THR A 83 9.12 -0.11 5.69
CA THR A 83 8.75 0.19 4.30
C THR A 83 8.09 1.56 4.18
N LEU A 84 7.24 1.98 5.13
CA LEU A 84 6.69 3.34 5.15
C LEU A 84 7.78 4.40 5.31
N CYS A 85 8.80 4.16 6.13
CA CYS A 85 9.93 5.08 6.27
C CYS A 85 10.73 5.21 4.97
N GLN A 86 10.99 4.10 4.29
CA GLN A 86 11.63 4.10 2.97
C GLN A 86 10.76 4.79 1.92
N LEU A 87 9.46 4.50 1.89
CA LEU A 87 8.52 5.12 0.97
C LEU A 87 8.42 6.63 1.19
N ALA A 88 8.42 7.13 2.42
CA ALA A 88 8.44 8.57 2.68
C ALA A 88 9.65 9.26 2.04
N ILE A 89 10.84 8.66 2.17
CA ILE A 89 12.07 9.15 1.53
C ILE A 89 11.94 9.11 0.01
N ALA A 90 11.53 7.97 -0.54
CA ALA A 90 11.41 7.75 -1.98
C ALA A 90 10.35 8.65 -2.64
N LEU A 91 9.24 8.90 -1.94
CA LEU A 91 8.12 9.75 -2.37
C LEU A 91 8.36 11.24 -2.09
N GLN A 92 9.51 11.61 -1.52
CA GLN A 92 9.87 12.97 -1.14
C GLN A 92 8.79 13.66 -0.27
N ILE A 93 8.22 12.91 0.66
CA ILE A 93 7.19 13.40 1.59
C ILE A 93 7.65 13.23 3.04
N ASP A 94 7.26 14.19 3.88
CA ASP A 94 7.47 14.06 5.32
C ASP A 94 6.78 12.80 5.87
N LYS A 95 7.48 12.09 6.77
CA LYS A 95 7.00 10.83 7.35
C LYS A 95 5.69 11.03 8.12
N VAL A 96 5.53 12.14 8.85
CA VAL A 96 4.31 12.39 9.63
C VAL A 96 3.11 12.52 8.70
N THR A 97 3.28 13.22 7.59
CA THR A 97 2.21 13.36 6.58
C THR A 97 1.82 12.01 5.99
N LEU A 98 2.80 11.21 5.54
CA LEU A 98 2.52 9.89 4.98
C LEU A 98 1.83 8.98 6.00
N PHE A 99 2.33 8.94 7.24
CA PHE A 99 1.77 8.10 8.28
C PHE A 99 0.35 8.54 8.62
N LYS A 100 0.09 9.84 8.71
CA LYS A 100 -1.25 10.38 8.98
C LYS A 100 -2.27 9.94 7.92
N ASP A 101 -1.92 10.03 6.63
CA ASP A 101 -2.83 9.66 5.55
C ASP A 101 -3.12 8.15 5.54
N ILE A 102 -2.09 7.34 5.78
CA ILE A 102 -2.21 5.89 5.86
C ILE A 102 -3.04 5.50 7.09
N SER A 103 -2.78 6.09 8.26
CA SER A 103 -3.54 5.89 9.49
C SER A 103 -5.02 6.24 9.31
N LYS A 104 -5.32 7.36 8.64
CA LYS A 104 -6.69 7.75 8.32
C LYS A 104 -7.38 6.74 7.41
N ALA A 105 -6.68 6.23 6.38
CA ALA A 105 -7.22 5.17 5.52
C ALA A 105 -7.48 3.86 6.27
N LEU A 106 -6.70 3.58 7.32
CA LEU A 106 -6.88 2.45 8.22
C LEU A 106 -7.96 2.67 9.29
N GLY A 107 -8.60 3.85 9.33
CA GLY A 107 -9.67 4.17 10.27
C GLY A 107 -9.20 4.70 11.63
N TYR A 108 -7.92 5.05 11.77
CA TYR A 108 -7.40 5.76 12.95
C TYR A 108 -7.60 7.27 12.77
N SER A 109 -8.19 7.92 13.78
CA SER A 109 -8.42 9.36 13.88
C SER A 109 -7.56 10.01 14.95
#